data_AF-A0A9D9BGG7-F1
#
_entry.id   AF-A0A9D9BGG7-F1
#
_cell.length_a   1.000
_cell.length_b   1.000
_cell.length_c   1.000
_cell.angle_alpha   90.00
_cell.angle_beta   90.00
_cell.angle_gamma   90.00
#
_symmetry.space_group_name_H-M   'P 1'
#
loop_
_entity.id
_entity.type
_entity.pdbx_description
1 polymer ?
#
loop_
_entity_poly.entity_id
_entity_poly.type
_entity_poly.pdbx_seq_one_letter_code
_entity_poly.pdbx_strand_id
1 'polypeptide(L)' 'MQTAEFLLDLGRYHLMAGGVVAALFLVIGVDRVEPSARGSYAFRPLLIPGICLIWPLVLYRWFLLEKDGESAR' A
#
# COMPACT_ATOMS: atom_id res chain seq x y z
N MET A 1 -4.45 -30.79 -12.89
CA MET A 1 -5.00 -30.09 -11.70
C MET A 1 -3.99 -29.16 -11.00
N GLN A 2 -2.68 -29.33 -11.22
CA GLN A 2 -1.60 -28.57 -10.56
C GLN A 2 -1.55 -27.04 -10.87
N THR A 3 -1.94 -26.62 -12.08
CA THR A 3 -1.87 -25.20 -12.48
C THR A 3 -2.86 -24.31 -11.72
N ALA A 4 -4.03 -24.84 -11.36
CA ALA A 4 -5.05 -24.09 -10.63
C ALA A 4 -4.64 -23.81 -9.18
N GLU A 5 -4.05 -24.81 -8.50
CA GLU A 5 -3.50 -24.62 -7.15
C GLU A 5 -2.41 -23.55 -7.14
N PHE A 6 -1.51 -23.55 -8.13
CA PHE A 6 -0.43 -22.58 -8.20
C PHE A 6 -0.94 -21.13 -8.34
N LEU A 7 -1.99 -20.93 -9.13
CA LEU A 7 -2.63 -19.61 -9.29
C LEU A 7 -3.31 -19.15 -7.99
N LEU A 8 -3.97 -20.06 -7.28
CA LEU A 8 -4.61 -19.76 -6.00
C LEU A 8 -3.58 -19.44 -4.91
N ASP A 9 -2.48 -20.18 -4.85
CA ASP A 9 -1.42 -19.95 -3.86
C ASP A 9 -0.72 -18.62 -4.14
N LEU A 10 -0.43 -18.31 -5.40
CA LEU A 10 0.12 -17.02 -5.81
C LEU A 10 -0.81 -15.86 -5.47
N GLY A 11 -2.12 -16.00 -5.74
CA GLY A 11 -3.13 -15.02 -5.35
C GLY A 11 -3.23 -14.83 -3.84
N ARG A 12 -3.12 -15.92 -3.06
CA ARG A 12 -3.14 -15.89 -1.59
C ARG A 12 -1.92 -15.15 -1.03
N TYR A 13 -0.72 -15.44 -1.54
CA TYR A 13 0.50 -14.72 -1.16
C TYR A 13 0.43 -13.25 -1.55
N HIS A 14 -0.12 -12.92 -2.72
CA HIS A 14 -0.29 -11.55 -3.17
C HIS A 14 -1.26 -10.76 -2.27
N LEU A 15 -2.40 -11.36 -1.89
CA LEU A 15 -3.35 -10.76 -0.95
C LEU A 15 -2.78 -10.61 0.46
N MET A 16 -2.03 -11.60 0.95
CA MET A 16 -1.34 -11.50 2.25
C MET A 16 -0.31 -10.37 2.24
N ALA A 17 0.52 -10.28 1.20
CA ALA A 17 1.48 -9.19 1.04
C ALA A 17 0.76 -7.82 0.95
N GLY A 18 -0.30 -7.73 0.15
CA GLY A 18 -1.12 -6.54 0.04
C GLY A 18 -1.73 -6.10 1.38
N GLY A 19 -2.19 -7.06 2.20
CA GLY A 19 -2.70 -6.79 3.54
C GLY A 19 -1.64 -6.25 4.51
N VAL A 20 -0.43 -6.83 4.49
CA VAL A 20 0.70 -6.33 5.30
C VAL A 20 1.11 -4.93 4.85
N VAL A 21 1.17 -4.69 3.55
CA VAL A 21 1.50 -3.37 3.00
C VAL A 21 0.41 -2.35 3.32
N ALA A 22 -0.88 -2.72 3.24
CA ALA A 22 -1.98 -1.88 3.64
C ALA A 22 -1.92 -1.52 5.13
N ALA A 23 -1.60 -2.48 5.99
CA ALA A 23 -1.40 -2.24 7.42
C ALA A 23 -0.24 -1.27 7.67
N LEU A 24 0.92 -1.49 7.03
CA LEU A 24 2.07 -0.58 7.13
C LEU A 24 1.75 0.82 6.60
N PHE A 25 1.03 0.92 5.49
CA PHE A 25 0.65 2.19 4.89
C PHE A 25 -0.36 2.95 5.74
N LEU A 26 -1.30 2.26 6.41
CA LEU A 26 -2.21 2.88 7.37
C LEU A 26 -1.48 3.41 8.61
N VAL A 27 -0.43 2.72 9.08
CA VAL A 27 0.33 3.10 10.28
C VAL A 27 1.36 4.20 9.98
N ILE A 28 2.06 4.12 8.85
CA ILE A 28 3.23 4.96 8.52
C ILE A 28 2.95 5.90 7.35
N GLY A 29 2.30 5.39 6.29
CA GLY A 29 2.05 6.13 5.04
C GLY A 29 0.97 7.21 5.17
N VAL A 30 -0.06 6.99 5.99
CA VAL A 30 -1.17 7.92 6.20
C VAL A 30 -0.71 9.30 6.66
N ASP A 31 0.30 9.36 7.52
CA ASP A 31 0.80 10.64 8.04
C ASP A 31 1.70 11.38 7.03
N ARG A 32 2.33 10.64 6.11
CA ARG A 32 3.26 11.20 5.11
C ARG A 32 2.64 11.57 3.79
N VAL A 33 1.63 10.85 3.33
CA VAL A 33 1.03 11.06 2.00
C VAL A 33 0.22 12.34 1.95
N GLU A 34 -0.36 12.79 3.07
CA GLU A 34 -1.22 13.96 3.03
C GLU A 34 -1.27 14.73 4.37
N PRO A 35 -0.22 15.52 4.70
CA PRO A 35 -0.25 16.44 5.85
C PRO A 35 -1.34 17.52 5.75
N SER A 36 -1.90 17.69 4.53
CA SER A 36 -2.89 18.71 4.16
C SER A 36 -4.36 18.22 4.23
N ALA A 37 -4.62 16.90 4.28
CA ALA A 37 -5.99 16.36 4.32
C ALA A 37 -6.54 16.19 5.73
N ARG A 38 -6.39 17.25 6.56
CA ARG A 38 -7.02 17.31 7.88
C ARG A 38 -8.56 17.28 7.83
N GLY A 39 -9.17 17.37 6.64
CA GLY A 39 -10.62 17.44 6.44
C GLY A 39 -11.33 16.16 5.96
N SER A 40 -10.65 15.11 5.52
CA SER A 40 -11.31 13.93 4.90
C SER A 40 -10.77 12.59 5.41
N TYR A 41 -11.13 12.24 6.63
CA TYR A 41 -10.80 10.96 7.26
C TYR A 41 -11.53 9.76 6.61
N ALA A 42 -12.60 9.99 5.85
CA ALA A 42 -13.41 8.95 5.22
C ALA A 42 -12.72 8.25 4.03
N PHE A 43 -11.68 8.85 3.44
CA PHE A 43 -10.93 8.23 2.34
C PHE A 43 -9.93 7.16 2.81
N ARG A 44 -9.56 7.16 4.09
CA ARG A 44 -8.53 6.26 4.64
C ARG A 44 -8.89 4.77 4.53
N PRO A 45 -10.13 4.33 4.87
CA PRO A 45 -10.53 2.93 4.70
C PRO A 45 -10.73 2.57 3.23
N LEU A 46 -11.12 3.54 2.40
CA LEU A 46 -11.39 3.35 0.97
C LEU A 46 -10.09 3.07 0.18
N LEU A 47 -8.96 3.56 0.68
CA LEU A 47 -7.64 3.26 0.16
C LEU A 47 -7.18 1.83 0.45
N ILE A 48 -7.64 1.19 1.53
CA ILE A 48 -7.26 -0.18 1.92
C ILE A 48 -7.46 -1.19 0.76
N PRO A 49 -8.65 -1.30 0.14
CA PRO A 49 -8.83 -2.24 -0.98
C PRO A 49 -7.97 -1.86 -2.19
N GLY A 50 -7.75 -0.58 -2.45
CA GLY A 50 -6.85 -0.12 -3.51
C GLY A 50 -5.38 -0.47 -3.23
N ILE A 51 -4.93 -0.35 -1.98
CA ILE A 51 -3.57 -0.70 -1.59
C ILE A 51 -3.38 -2.21 -1.66
N CYS A 52 -4.33 -3.02 -1.18
CA CYS A 52 -4.24 -4.47 -1.30
C CYS A 52 -4.16 -4.92 -2.78
N LEU A 53 -4.84 -4.23 -3.68
CA LEU A 53 -4.88 -4.56 -5.11
C LEU A 53 -3.62 -4.10 -5.86
N ILE A 54 -3.05 -2.95 -5.49
CA ILE A 54 -1.96 -2.30 -6.23
C ILE A 54 -0.72 -2.07 -5.33
N TRP A 55 -0.53 -2.92 -4.32
CA TRP A 55 0.52 -2.78 -3.30
C TRP A 55 1.94 -2.55 -3.84
N PRO A 56 2.39 -3.16 -4.97
CA PRO A 56 3.76 -2.92 -5.46
C PRO A 56 3.96 -1.47 -5.89
N LEU A 57 2.93 -0.88 -6.51
CA LEU A 57 2.95 0.50 -6.97
C LEU A 57 2.92 1.48 -5.79
N VAL A 58 2.15 1.15 -4.75
CA VAL A 58 2.08 1.93 -3.51
C VAL A 58 3.44 1.95 -2.81
N LEU A 59 4.10 0.79 -2.69
CA LEU A 59 5.45 0.67 -2.15
C LEU A 59 6.47 1.47 -2.97
N TYR A 60 6.40 1.38 -4.31
CA TYR A 60 7.27 2.13 -5.20
C TYR A 60 7.09 3.66 -5.04
N ARG A 61 5.83 4.13 -4.99
CA ARG A 61 5.50 5.53 -4.73
C ARG A 61 6.01 6.00 -3.37
N TRP A 62 5.86 5.17 -2.34
CA TRP A 62 6.35 5.48 -1.00
C TRP A 62 7.88 5.62 -0.99
N PHE A 63 8.62 4.67 -1.58
CA PHE A 63 10.07 4.79 -1.73
C PHE A 63 10.50 6.05 -2.50
N LEU A 64 9.74 6.45 -3.52
CA LEU A 64 10.03 7.67 -4.28
C LEU A 64 9.87 8.95 -3.42
N LEU A 65 8.77 9.02 -2.65
CA LEU A 65 8.50 10.12 -1.72
C LEU A 65 9.55 10.22 -0.60
N GLU A 66 10.01 9.07 -0.09
CA GLU A 66 11.11 8.97 0.88
C GLU A 66 12.39 9.60 0.30
N LYS A 67 12.74 9.22 -0.94
CA LYS A 67 13.95 9.69 -1.63
C LYS A 67 13.94 11.20 -1.93
N ASP A 68 12.78 11.76 -2.26
CA ASP A 68 12.67 13.19 -2.53
C ASP A 68 12.68 14.03 -1.23
N GLY A 69 12.29 13.45 -0.09
CA GLY A 69 12.46 14.05 1.23
C GLY A 69 13.92 14.09 1.72
N GLU A 70 14.75 13.14 1.29
CA GLU A 70 16.19 13.14 1.58
C GLU A 70 16.96 14.19 0.75
N SER A 71 16.57 14.43 -0.50
CA SER A 71 17.28 15.38 -1.38
C SER A 71 17.06 16.86 -1.04
N ALA A 72 16.18 17.14 -0.07
CA ALA A 72 15.89 18.49 0.43
C ALA A 72 16.59 18.83 1.76
N ARG A 73 17.42 17.93 2.30
CA ARG A 73 18.31 18.18 3.45
C ARG A 73 19.74 18.44 3.00
#